data_AF-A0A951E4K1-F1
#
_entry.id   AF-A0A951E4K1-F1
#
_cell.length_a   1.000
_cell.length_b   1.000
_cell.length_c   1.000
_cell.angle_alpha   90.00
_cell.angle_beta   90.00
_cell.angle_gamma   90.00
#
_symmetry.space_group_name_H-M   'P 1'
#
loop_
_entity.id
_entity.type
_entity.pdbx_description
1 polymer ?
#
loop_
_entity_poly.entity_id
_entity_poly.type
_entity_poly.pdbx_seq_one_letter_code
_entity_poly.pdbx_strand_id
1 'polypeptide(L)'
;MDTLPRRRILTWTAQAAVVAGAMALGIPATAAVAPGDPLANGAAAGVPRRHVRDVLPAVSTDAIALTIDDGPDPLWSPQVLDLLRRNRVRATFSLVGKQVKAYPELVKRIIAEGHSVCNHSMTHPQPFGARSMTAIRQQIADAQETIINASGVTPRLFRAPGGDWRAGVLAAAASLRLVPLGWDVDPRDWSRPGSDTVTNRLLTARPGDILLCHDGGGDRAQTLESLRNVLPALNRRGLQFVTL
;
A
#
# COMPACT_ATOMS: atom_id res chain seq x y z
N MET A 1 -96.00 -4.41 -1.33
CA MET A 1 -96.42 -4.72 0.05
C MET A 1 -95.33 -5.50 0.77
N ASP A 2 -94.35 -4.96 1.50
CA ASP A 2 -93.59 -3.69 1.44
C ASP A 2 -92.43 -3.75 2.49
N THR A 3 -91.42 -2.87 2.57
CA THR A 3 -91.16 -1.59 1.88
C THR A 3 -89.65 -1.39 1.61
N LEU A 4 -89.29 -0.40 0.77
CA LEU A 4 -87.95 0.26 0.77
C LEU A 4 -87.82 1.16 2.03
N PRO A 5 -86.62 1.48 2.60
CA PRO A 5 -85.61 2.24 1.81
C PRO A 5 -84.13 2.32 2.31
N ARG A 6 -83.39 3.23 1.66
CA ARG A 6 -82.19 4.00 2.10
C ARG A 6 -80.80 3.38 1.94
N ARG A 7 -80.14 3.82 0.86
CA ARG A 7 -78.68 3.88 0.70
C ARG A 7 -78.01 4.66 1.85
N ARG A 8 -76.84 4.19 2.29
CA ARG A 8 -75.78 5.03 2.88
C ARG A 8 -74.46 4.71 2.20
N ILE A 9 -73.78 5.74 1.71
CA ILE A 9 -72.45 5.68 1.10
C ILE A 9 -71.45 5.80 2.26
N LEU A 10 -70.56 4.83 2.44
CA LEU A 10 -69.40 4.98 3.31
C LEU A 10 -68.17 5.34 2.48
N THR A 11 -67.67 6.56 2.70
CA THR A 11 -66.37 7.02 2.21
C THR A 11 -65.26 6.35 3.02
N TRP A 12 -64.36 5.62 2.34
CA TRP A 12 -63.16 5.07 2.98
C TRP A 12 -62.10 6.16 3.10
N THR A 13 -61.82 6.62 4.31
CA THR A 13 -60.66 7.47 4.61
C THR A 13 -59.44 6.57 4.85
N ALA A 14 -58.42 6.69 4.01
CA ALA A 14 -57.16 5.98 4.21
C ALA A 14 -56.42 6.53 5.44
N GLN A 15 -56.04 5.65 6.37
CA GLN A 15 -55.06 5.95 7.41
C GLN A 15 -53.72 5.31 7.03
N ALA A 16 -52.73 6.15 6.73
CA ALA A 16 -51.35 5.72 6.54
C ALA A 16 -50.71 5.49 7.91
N ALA A 17 -50.42 4.24 8.26
CA ALA A 17 -49.65 3.90 9.46
C ALA A 17 -48.16 4.08 9.19
N VAL A 18 -47.58 5.18 9.67
CA VAL A 18 -46.12 5.37 9.71
C VAL A 18 -45.56 4.54 10.86
N VAL A 19 -44.94 3.40 10.56
CA VAL A 19 -44.14 2.64 11.53
C VAL A 19 -42.72 3.17 11.50
N ALA A 20 -42.43 4.15 12.37
CA ALA A 20 -41.05 4.51 12.72
C ALA A 20 -40.55 3.53 13.79
N GLY A 21 -39.45 2.82 13.51
CA GLY A 21 -38.96 1.79 14.44
C GLY A 21 -37.46 1.47 14.28
N ALA A 22 -36.75 1.57 15.41
CA ALA A 22 -35.39 1.08 15.68
C ALA A 22 -34.21 1.76 14.97
N MET A 23 -33.58 2.71 15.67
CA MET A 23 -32.15 2.95 15.53
C MET A 23 -31.36 1.72 16.00
N ALA A 24 -30.41 1.23 15.20
CA ALA A 24 -29.36 0.34 15.66
C ALA A 24 -28.05 1.12 15.84
N LEU A 25 -27.87 1.71 17.01
CA LEU A 25 -26.59 2.28 17.44
C LEU A 25 -25.65 1.15 17.89
N GLY A 26 -24.38 1.22 17.48
CA GLY A 26 -23.29 0.49 18.14
C GLY A 26 -22.63 -0.63 17.35
N ILE A 27 -21.75 -0.26 16.42
CA ILE A 27 -20.47 -0.98 16.27
C ILE A 27 -19.40 0.00 16.78
N PRO A 28 -18.62 -0.33 17.83
CA PRO A 28 -17.46 0.47 18.16
C PRO A 28 -16.43 0.26 17.06
N ALA A 29 -16.34 1.22 16.14
CA ALA A 29 -15.15 1.38 15.34
C ALA A 29 -14.00 1.70 16.30
N THR A 30 -13.22 0.68 16.68
CA THR A 30 -11.92 0.90 17.31
C THR A 30 -11.05 1.61 16.29
N ALA A 31 -11.05 2.93 16.34
CA ALA A 31 -10.13 3.76 15.58
C ALA A 31 -8.72 3.26 15.91
N ALA A 32 -8.08 2.61 14.94
CA ALA A 32 -6.71 2.17 15.09
C ALA A 32 -5.88 3.42 15.36
N VAL A 33 -5.24 3.46 16.54
CA VAL A 33 -4.40 4.57 16.97
C VAL A 33 -3.40 4.86 15.86
N ALA A 34 -3.40 6.08 15.34
CA ALA A 34 -2.43 6.49 14.33
C ALA A 34 -1.03 6.26 14.90
N PRO A 35 -0.15 5.48 14.25
CA PRO A 35 1.20 5.26 14.75
C PRO A 35 1.92 6.61 14.88
N GLY A 36 2.41 6.89 16.09
CA GLY A 36 3.00 8.19 16.44
C GLY A 36 4.12 8.59 15.48
N ASP A 37 4.20 9.88 15.18
CA ASP A 37 4.99 10.46 14.08
C ASP A 37 6.48 10.04 14.08
N PRO A 38 6.94 9.14 13.17
CA PRO A 38 8.37 8.82 13.06
C PRO A 38 9.27 9.99 12.58
N LEU A 39 8.71 11.15 12.20
CA LEU A 39 9.49 12.36 11.90
C LEU A 39 9.82 13.18 13.16
N ALA A 40 9.17 12.93 14.31
CA ALA A 40 9.37 13.68 15.54
C ALA A 40 10.83 13.63 16.07
N ASN A 41 11.58 12.57 15.72
CA ASN A 41 12.96 12.34 16.17
C ASN A 41 14.03 12.70 15.13
N GLY A 42 13.78 13.63 14.20
CA GLY A 42 14.78 14.13 13.24
C GLY A 42 15.31 13.08 12.24
N ALA A 43 14.64 11.93 12.14
CA ALA A 43 15.12 10.71 11.48
C ALA A 43 15.19 10.75 9.93
N ALA A 44 14.87 11.89 9.31
CA ALA A 44 14.86 12.09 7.86
C ALA A 44 16.27 12.13 7.23
N ALA A 45 17.31 12.41 8.02
CA ALA A 45 18.71 12.24 7.61
C ALA A 45 19.28 10.97 8.24
N GLY A 46 19.54 9.92 7.46
CA GLY A 46 20.07 8.67 8.00
C GLY A 46 20.22 7.53 6.99
N VAL A 47 20.72 6.40 7.50
CA VAL A 47 20.85 5.13 6.79
C VAL A 47 19.45 4.59 6.41
N PRO A 48 19.28 3.88 5.27
CA PRO A 48 18.04 3.20 4.93
C PRO A 48 17.51 2.31 6.05
N ARG A 49 16.25 2.54 6.42
CA ARG A 49 15.48 1.73 7.37
C ARG A 49 15.24 0.36 6.75
N ARG A 50 15.77 -0.71 7.37
CA ARG A 50 15.72 -2.06 6.77
C ARG A 50 14.70 -2.94 7.46
N HIS A 51 14.52 -2.80 8.77
CA HIS A 51 13.52 -3.55 9.54
C HIS A 51 12.23 -2.75 9.73
N VAL A 52 11.10 -3.45 9.90
CA VAL A 52 9.78 -2.84 10.13
C VAL A 52 9.80 -1.92 11.36
N ARG A 53 10.49 -2.32 12.44
CA ARG A 53 10.57 -1.53 13.68
C ARG A 53 11.42 -0.26 13.57
N ASP A 54 12.26 -0.14 12.54
CA ASP A 54 12.98 1.10 12.24
C ASP A 54 12.04 2.19 11.71
N VAL A 55 10.88 1.79 11.17
CA VAL A 55 9.82 2.68 10.65
C VAL A 55 8.65 2.78 11.62
N LEU A 56 8.28 1.66 12.26
CA LEU A 56 7.14 1.53 13.18
C LEU A 56 7.59 0.93 14.54
N PRO A 57 8.20 1.72 15.45
CA PRO A 57 8.82 1.18 16.67
C PRO A 57 7.87 0.40 17.61
N ALA A 58 6.58 0.76 17.60
CA ALA A 58 5.54 0.23 18.47
C ALA A 58 4.70 -0.91 17.83
N VAL A 59 5.09 -1.43 16.67
CA VAL A 59 4.40 -2.55 16.03
C VAL A 59 4.64 -3.89 16.76
N SER A 60 3.77 -4.87 16.51
CA SER A 60 3.91 -6.27 16.96
C SER A 60 5.30 -6.83 16.69
N THR A 61 5.82 -7.65 17.62
CA THR A 61 7.11 -8.33 17.42
C THR A 61 7.10 -9.28 16.23
N ASP A 62 5.94 -9.84 15.88
CA ASP A 62 5.76 -10.80 14.78
C ASP A 62 5.51 -10.13 13.41
N ALA A 63 5.63 -8.80 13.34
CA ALA A 63 5.32 -8.03 12.15
C ALA A 63 6.38 -8.20 11.03
N ILE A 64 5.91 -8.30 9.79
CA ILE A 64 6.72 -8.22 8.57
C ILE A 64 6.08 -7.23 7.61
N ALA A 65 6.85 -6.60 6.72
CA ALA A 65 6.29 -5.74 5.68
C ALA A 65 6.59 -6.32 4.30
N LEU A 66 5.54 -6.58 3.51
CA LEU A 66 5.68 -6.79 2.08
C LEU A 66 5.72 -5.42 1.39
N THR A 67 6.73 -5.23 0.55
CA THR A 67 6.89 -4.02 -0.26
C THR A 67 6.92 -4.38 -1.74
N ILE A 68 6.21 -3.59 -2.56
CA ILE A 68 6.00 -3.83 -3.99
C ILE A 68 6.48 -2.60 -4.78
N ASP A 69 7.47 -2.77 -5.65
CA ASP A 69 8.15 -1.68 -6.35
C ASP A 69 7.86 -1.64 -7.87
N ASP A 70 8.28 -0.55 -8.51
CA ASP A 70 8.18 -0.19 -9.94
C ASP A 70 6.78 0.13 -10.49
N GLY A 71 5.70 -0.16 -9.77
CA GLY A 71 4.32 0.06 -10.21
C GLY A 71 3.83 1.52 -10.18
N PRO A 72 2.53 1.75 -10.51
CA PRO A 72 1.56 0.72 -10.92
C PRO A 72 1.75 0.24 -12.37
N ASP A 73 1.58 -1.05 -12.61
CA ASP A 73 1.55 -1.69 -13.93
C ASP A 73 0.12 -2.17 -14.26
N PRO A 74 -0.40 -1.96 -15.49
CA PRO A 74 -1.79 -2.25 -15.84
C PRO A 74 -2.11 -3.74 -15.91
N LEU A 75 -1.11 -4.62 -16.07
CA LEU A 75 -1.27 -6.07 -16.11
C LEU A 75 -1.03 -6.69 -14.72
N TRP A 76 0.05 -6.29 -14.04
CA TRP A 76 0.50 -6.98 -12.82
C TRP A 76 -0.09 -6.42 -11.54
N SER A 77 -0.15 -5.09 -11.36
CA SER A 77 -0.68 -4.50 -10.12
C SER A 77 -2.11 -4.98 -9.80
N PRO A 78 -3.07 -5.05 -10.73
CA PRO A 78 -4.41 -5.59 -10.44
C PRO A 78 -4.38 -7.03 -9.91
N GLN A 79 -3.51 -7.87 -10.47
CA GLN A 79 -3.39 -9.28 -10.06
C GLN A 79 -2.73 -9.45 -8.69
N VAL A 80 -1.74 -8.61 -8.39
CA VAL A 80 -1.10 -8.53 -7.06
C VAL A 80 -2.11 -8.04 -6.03
N LEU A 81 -2.84 -6.95 -6.29
CA LEU A 81 -3.90 -6.43 -5.41
C LEU A 81 -4.96 -7.51 -5.10
N ASP A 82 -5.49 -8.19 -6.13
CA ASP A 82 -6.45 -9.27 -5.93
C ASP A 82 -5.87 -10.45 -5.13
N LEU A 83 -4.56 -10.70 -5.21
CA LEU A 83 -3.89 -11.72 -4.42
C LEU A 83 -3.71 -11.32 -2.96
N LEU A 84 -3.31 -10.06 -2.70
CA LEU A 84 -3.22 -9.49 -1.36
C LEU A 84 -4.59 -9.52 -0.66
N ARG A 85 -5.63 -9.04 -1.36
CA ARG A 85 -7.03 -9.06 -0.91
C ARG A 85 -7.53 -10.46 -0.56
N ARG A 86 -7.28 -11.46 -1.42
CA ARG A 86 -7.63 -12.87 -1.13
C ARG A 86 -6.96 -13.41 0.15
N ASN A 87 -5.74 -12.97 0.44
CA ASN A 87 -4.99 -13.37 1.64
C ASN A 87 -5.23 -12.47 2.86
N ARG A 88 -6.06 -11.41 2.74
CA ARG A 88 -6.26 -10.34 3.73
C ARG A 88 -4.95 -9.64 4.15
N VAL A 89 -3.99 -9.58 3.22
CA VAL A 89 -2.68 -8.93 3.41
C VAL A 89 -2.75 -7.49 2.91
N ARG A 90 -2.03 -6.59 3.59
CA ARG A 90 -1.78 -5.22 3.13
C ARG A 90 -0.28 -5.03 2.94
N ALA A 91 0.11 -4.28 1.92
CA ALA A 91 1.50 -4.06 1.53
C ALA A 91 1.80 -2.55 1.38
N THR A 92 3.09 -2.22 1.24
CA THR A 92 3.56 -0.86 0.92
C THR A 92 4.00 -0.82 -0.54
N PHE A 93 3.44 0.06 -1.36
CA PHE A 93 3.80 0.16 -2.78
C PHE A 93 4.76 1.33 -3.02
N SER A 94 5.98 1.09 -3.51
CA SER A 94 6.92 2.14 -3.91
C SER A 94 6.65 2.54 -5.36
N LEU A 95 5.95 3.66 -5.54
CA LEU A 95 5.39 4.05 -6.82
C LEU A 95 6.35 4.91 -7.64
N VAL A 96 6.48 4.58 -8.93
CA VAL A 96 7.24 5.38 -9.90
C VAL A 96 6.32 6.44 -10.51
N GLY A 97 6.67 7.72 -10.37
CA GLY A 97 5.78 8.83 -10.75
C GLY A 97 5.27 8.78 -12.20
N LYS A 98 6.09 8.33 -13.15
CA LYS A 98 5.68 8.12 -14.56
C LYS A 98 4.50 7.16 -14.67
N GLN A 99 4.53 6.07 -13.91
CA GLN A 99 3.49 5.05 -13.90
C GLN A 99 2.23 5.54 -13.18
N VAL A 100 2.39 6.33 -12.11
CA VAL A 100 1.28 7.02 -11.43
C VAL A 100 0.54 7.96 -12.38
N LYS A 101 1.24 8.71 -13.25
CA LYS A 101 0.60 9.56 -14.27
C LYS A 101 -0.15 8.75 -15.33
N ALA A 102 0.34 7.55 -15.67
CA ALA A 102 -0.29 6.69 -16.66
C ALA A 102 -1.52 5.93 -16.10
N TYR A 103 -1.49 5.54 -14.83
CA TYR A 103 -2.52 4.68 -14.21
C TYR A 103 -2.99 5.20 -12.84
N PRO A 104 -3.50 6.45 -12.73
CA PRO A 104 -3.91 7.03 -11.45
C PRO A 104 -5.05 6.25 -10.76
N GLU A 105 -5.93 5.60 -11.52
CA GLU A 105 -7.00 4.75 -10.96
C GLU A 105 -6.45 3.53 -10.21
N LEU A 106 -5.29 2.99 -10.61
CA LEU A 106 -4.64 1.91 -9.85
C LEU A 106 -4.05 2.43 -8.53
N VAL A 107 -3.59 3.68 -8.48
CA VAL A 107 -3.14 4.31 -7.23
C VAL A 107 -4.32 4.54 -6.28
N LYS A 108 -5.47 5.01 -6.79
CA LYS A 108 -6.70 5.09 -5.99
C LYS A 108 -7.13 3.72 -5.48
N ARG A 109 -7.02 2.67 -6.30
CA ARG A 109 -7.30 1.28 -5.90
C ARG A 109 -6.35 0.79 -4.79
N ILE A 110 -5.04 1.06 -4.89
CA ILE A 110 -4.03 0.75 -3.86
C ILE A 110 -4.46 1.36 -2.51
N ILE A 111 -4.83 2.65 -2.48
CA ILE A 111 -5.28 3.32 -1.25
C ILE A 111 -6.63 2.77 -0.75
N ALA A 112 -7.59 2.54 -1.65
CA ALA A 112 -8.92 2.03 -1.30
C ALA A 112 -8.90 0.60 -0.71
N GLU A 113 -7.93 -0.24 -1.10
CA GLU A 113 -7.69 -1.56 -0.51
C GLU A 113 -6.82 -1.50 0.78
N GLY A 114 -6.52 -0.29 1.28
CA GLY A 114 -5.88 -0.05 2.58
C GLY A 114 -4.37 -0.23 2.60
N HIS A 115 -3.71 -0.21 1.45
CA HIS A 115 -2.26 -0.25 1.30
C HIS A 115 -1.64 1.14 1.51
N SER A 116 -0.36 1.20 1.90
CA SER A 116 0.40 2.46 1.97
C SER A 116 1.26 2.67 0.72
N VAL A 117 1.71 3.92 0.52
CA VAL A 117 2.51 4.33 -0.64
C VAL A 117 3.84 4.96 -0.23
N CYS A 118 4.88 4.55 -0.93
CA CYS A 118 6.25 5.05 -0.84
C CYS A 118 6.61 5.74 -2.17
N ASN A 119 7.46 6.75 -2.12
CA ASN A 119 7.97 7.44 -3.32
C ASN A 119 9.13 6.62 -3.92
N HIS A 120 9.08 6.32 -5.23
CA HIS A 120 10.14 5.58 -5.94
C HIS A 120 10.76 6.35 -7.12
N SER A 121 10.83 7.68 -6.99
CA SER A 121 11.29 8.64 -8.02
C SER A 121 10.37 8.76 -9.24
N MET A 122 10.58 9.81 -10.04
CA MET A 122 9.68 10.16 -11.13
C MET A 122 9.81 9.22 -12.32
N THR A 123 11.02 8.79 -12.68
CA THR A 123 11.27 7.96 -13.88
C THR A 123 12.10 6.71 -13.63
N HIS A 124 12.32 6.31 -12.37
CA HIS A 124 13.18 5.19 -11.96
C HIS A 124 14.54 5.12 -12.71
N PRO A 125 15.31 6.23 -12.77
CA PRO A 125 16.43 6.29 -13.70
C PRO A 125 17.71 5.70 -13.08
N GLN A 126 18.32 4.72 -13.74
CA GLN A 126 19.54 4.05 -13.26
C GLN A 126 20.82 4.54 -13.97
N PRO A 127 22.01 4.45 -13.34
CA PRO A 127 22.20 4.41 -11.89
C PRO A 127 21.72 5.72 -11.24
N PHE A 128 20.97 5.65 -10.14
CA PHE A 128 20.25 6.80 -9.59
C PHE A 128 21.16 7.77 -8.85
N GLY A 129 21.96 7.25 -7.92
CA GLY A 129 22.84 8.02 -7.04
C GLY A 129 24.12 8.54 -7.69
N ALA A 130 24.38 8.19 -8.95
CA ALA A 130 25.43 8.78 -9.77
C ALA A 130 25.02 10.12 -10.43
N ARG A 131 23.75 10.52 -10.28
CA ARG A 131 23.22 11.80 -10.80
C ARG A 131 23.59 12.97 -9.89
N SER A 132 23.47 14.19 -10.40
CA SER A 132 23.67 15.40 -9.59
C SER A 132 22.59 15.52 -8.51
N MET A 133 22.95 16.15 -7.38
CA MET A 133 22.02 16.45 -6.27
C MET A 133 20.70 17.07 -6.76
N THR A 134 20.79 18.08 -7.63
CA THR A 134 19.62 18.75 -8.19
C THR A 134 18.72 17.81 -8.99
N ALA A 135 19.31 16.96 -9.84
CA ALA A 135 18.55 16.00 -10.65
C ALA A 135 17.89 14.91 -9.77
N ILE A 136 18.59 14.44 -8.74
CA ILE A 136 18.04 13.49 -7.75
C ILE A 136 16.88 14.14 -7.00
N ARG A 137 17.07 15.34 -6.45
CA ARG A 137 16.01 16.05 -5.71
C ARG A 137 14.78 16.32 -6.58
N GLN A 138 14.97 16.73 -7.84
CA GLN A 138 13.88 16.93 -8.79
C GLN A 138 13.10 15.63 -9.03
N GLN A 139 13.80 14.52 -9.28
CA GLN A 139 13.18 13.20 -9.46
C GLN A 139 12.34 12.74 -8.26
N ILE A 140 12.74 13.08 -7.03
CA ILE A 140 11.97 12.74 -5.82
C ILE A 140 10.79 13.71 -5.65
N ALA A 141 10.99 15.01 -5.86
CA ALA A 141 9.96 16.04 -5.71
C ALA A 141 8.81 15.89 -6.74
N ASP A 142 9.13 15.68 -8.02
CA ASP A 142 8.12 15.49 -9.07
C ASP A 142 7.25 14.25 -8.81
N ALA A 143 7.86 13.17 -8.32
CA ALA A 143 7.14 11.97 -7.92
C ALA A 143 6.27 12.22 -6.68
N GLN A 144 6.74 13.01 -5.73
CA GLN A 144 6.00 13.35 -4.51
C GLN A 144 4.69 14.07 -4.84
N GLU A 145 4.77 15.14 -5.65
CA GLU A 145 3.59 15.87 -6.14
C GLU A 145 2.66 14.94 -6.95
N THR A 146 3.24 14.15 -7.86
CA THR A 146 2.48 13.23 -8.71
C THR A 146 1.71 12.19 -7.90
N ILE A 147 2.30 11.61 -6.85
CA ILE A 147 1.64 10.64 -5.98
C ILE A 147 0.56 11.33 -5.14
N ILE A 148 0.83 12.51 -4.58
CA ILE A 148 -0.17 13.29 -3.83
C ILE A 148 -1.41 13.56 -4.69
N ASN A 149 -1.21 14.04 -5.92
CA ASN A 149 -2.30 14.39 -6.83
C ASN A 149 -3.15 13.17 -7.25
N ALA A 150 -2.56 11.98 -7.35
CA ALA A 150 -3.29 10.75 -7.72
C ALA A 150 -3.94 10.03 -6.53
N SER A 151 -3.37 10.14 -5.33
CA SER A 151 -3.75 9.34 -4.15
C SER A 151 -4.47 10.10 -3.04
N GLY A 152 -4.31 11.44 -2.97
CA GLY A 152 -4.68 12.24 -1.80
C GLY A 152 -3.77 12.03 -0.57
N VAL A 153 -2.76 11.16 -0.66
CA VAL A 153 -1.84 10.79 0.42
C VAL A 153 -0.46 11.39 0.16
N THR A 154 0.19 11.91 1.20
CA THR A 154 1.60 12.35 1.13
C THR A 154 2.50 11.18 1.54
N PRO A 155 3.33 10.61 0.63
CA PRO A 155 4.31 9.61 1.00
C PRO A 155 5.30 10.16 2.03
N ARG A 156 5.60 9.39 3.08
CA ARG A 156 6.59 9.76 4.10
C ARG A 156 7.89 8.96 3.97
N LEU A 157 7.84 7.90 3.16
CA LEU A 157 8.96 7.03 2.81
C LEU A 157 9.41 7.34 1.38
N PHE A 158 10.72 7.26 1.15
CA PHE A 158 11.32 7.22 -0.18
C PHE A 158 12.18 5.97 -0.30
N ARG A 159 12.09 5.27 -1.42
CA ARG A 159 13.01 4.18 -1.77
C ARG A 159 13.80 4.57 -3.01
N ALA A 160 15.13 4.52 -2.93
CA ALA A 160 16.00 4.79 -4.07
C ALA A 160 15.87 3.70 -5.14
N PRO A 161 15.69 4.04 -6.43
CA PRO A 161 15.81 3.11 -7.55
C PRO A 161 17.06 2.23 -7.44
N GLY A 162 16.88 0.91 -7.49
CA GLY A 162 17.96 -0.07 -7.34
C GLY A 162 18.70 -0.07 -6.00
N GLY A 163 18.18 0.60 -4.96
CA GLY A 163 18.83 0.72 -3.64
C GLY A 163 20.08 1.61 -3.63
N ASP A 164 20.24 2.51 -4.60
CA ASP A 164 21.45 3.34 -4.79
C ASP A 164 21.51 4.51 -3.79
N TRP A 165 21.86 4.21 -2.55
CA TRP A 165 21.84 5.13 -1.40
C TRP A 165 23.14 5.93 -1.21
N ARG A 166 23.70 6.47 -2.30
CA ARG A 166 24.84 7.42 -2.23
C ARG A 166 24.46 8.68 -1.45
N ALA A 167 25.46 9.38 -0.90
CA ALA A 167 25.25 10.55 -0.04
C ALA A 167 24.34 11.64 -0.66
N GLY A 168 24.43 11.86 -1.98
CA GLY A 168 23.54 12.78 -2.70
C GLY A 168 22.06 12.39 -2.64
N VAL A 169 21.74 11.09 -2.60
CA VAL A 169 20.38 10.58 -2.47
C VAL A 169 19.85 10.74 -1.05
N LEU A 170 20.68 10.47 -0.05
CA LEU A 170 20.30 10.62 1.36
C LEU A 170 20.02 12.09 1.71
N ALA A 171 20.88 13.02 1.29
CA ALA A 171 20.67 14.44 1.52
C ALA A 171 19.50 15.01 0.68
N ALA A 172 19.22 14.50 -0.52
CA ALA A 172 18.02 14.86 -1.27
C ALA A 172 16.74 14.42 -0.55
N ALA A 173 16.67 13.16 -0.08
CA ALA A 173 15.53 12.65 0.69
C ALA A 173 15.32 13.44 1.99
N ALA A 174 16.39 13.72 2.73
CA ALA A 174 16.35 14.55 3.94
C ALA A 174 15.83 15.97 3.65
N SER A 175 16.26 16.60 2.55
CA SER A 175 15.79 17.94 2.14
C SER A 175 14.29 17.99 1.82
N LEU A 176 13.68 16.84 1.53
CA LEU A 176 12.25 16.66 1.26
C LEU A 176 11.50 16.03 2.44
N ARG A 177 12.17 15.85 3.60
CA ARG A 177 11.64 15.22 4.83
C ARG A 177 11.13 13.78 4.61
N LEU A 178 11.73 13.06 3.68
CA LEU A 178 11.40 11.66 3.37
C LEU A 178 12.37 10.72 4.08
N VAL A 179 11.83 9.67 4.70
CA VAL A 179 12.63 8.64 5.39
C VAL A 179 13.11 7.59 4.37
N PRO A 180 14.43 7.33 4.27
CA PRO A 180 14.99 6.31 3.38
C PRO A 180 14.52 4.88 3.74
N LEU A 181 13.91 4.17 2.79
CA LEU A 181 13.39 2.81 2.94
C LEU A 181 14.29 1.79 2.22
N GLY A 182 14.86 0.86 2.98
CA GLY A 182 15.57 -0.32 2.49
C GLY A 182 14.71 -1.58 2.50
N TRP A 183 15.37 -2.72 2.65
CA TRP A 183 14.79 -4.06 2.81
C TRP A 183 15.80 -5.00 3.47
N ASP A 184 15.31 -6.15 3.95
CA ASP A 184 16.09 -7.27 4.48
C ASP A 184 16.14 -8.43 3.49
N VAL A 185 14.98 -8.81 2.94
CA VAL A 185 14.83 -9.98 2.06
C VAL A 185 14.68 -9.52 0.61
N ASP A 186 15.71 -9.77 -0.20
CA ASP A 186 15.70 -9.59 -1.65
C ASP A 186 15.58 -10.95 -2.37
N PRO A 187 14.41 -11.29 -2.94
CA PRO A 187 14.27 -12.51 -3.73
C PRO A 187 14.91 -12.40 -5.12
N ARG A 188 15.26 -11.19 -5.56
CA ARG A 188 15.69 -10.85 -6.92
C ARG A 188 14.69 -11.29 -8.00
N ASP A 189 13.40 -11.16 -7.70
CA ASP A 189 12.29 -11.50 -8.60
C ASP A 189 12.35 -10.72 -9.93
N TRP A 190 12.80 -9.46 -9.88
CA TRP A 190 13.12 -8.63 -11.04
C TRP A 190 14.10 -9.27 -12.04
N SER A 191 15.01 -10.14 -11.58
CA SER A 191 15.95 -10.87 -12.46
C SER A 191 15.40 -12.19 -12.99
N ARG A 192 14.13 -12.51 -12.69
CA ARG A 192 13.37 -13.69 -13.14
C ARG A 192 14.07 -15.06 -12.94
N PRO A 193 14.57 -15.39 -11.72
CA PRO A 193 15.38 -16.58 -11.44
C PRO A 193 14.57 -17.89 -11.23
N GLY A 194 13.28 -17.90 -11.56
CA GLY A 194 12.33 -18.99 -11.29
C GLY A 194 11.47 -18.72 -10.06
N SER A 195 10.19 -19.10 -10.12
CA SER A 195 9.21 -18.92 -9.03
C SER A 195 9.60 -19.69 -7.77
N ASP A 196 10.12 -20.90 -7.88
CA ASP A 196 10.65 -21.65 -6.73
C ASP A 196 11.81 -20.91 -6.04
N THR A 197 12.72 -20.31 -6.82
CA THR A 197 13.85 -19.53 -6.28
C THR A 197 13.36 -18.30 -5.52
N VAL A 198 12.40 -17.55 -6.10
CA VAL A 198 11.79 -16.37 -5.47
C VAL A 198 11.01 -16.78 -4.20
N THR A 199 10.22 -17.84 -4.28
CA THR A 199 9.47 -18.42 -3.15
C THR A 199 10.40 -18.80 -2.00
N ASN A 200 11.45 -19.60 -2.27
CA ASN A 200 12.38 -20.06 -1.24
C ASN A 200 13.12 -18.90 -0.56
N ARG A 201 13.48 -17.84 -1.30
CA ARG A 201 14.08 -16.63 -0.72
C ARG A 201 13.10 -15.87 0.17
N LEU A 202 11.87 -15.64 -0.29
CA LEU A 202 10.83 -14.97 0.52
C LEU A 202 10.45 -15.77 1.77
N LEU A 203 10.49 -17.10 1.71
CA LEU A 203 10.23 -17.96 2.88
C LEU A 203 11.35 -17.91 3.95
N THR A 204 12.52 -17.34 3.67
CA THR A 204 13.53 -17.10 4.71
C THR A 204 13.14 -16.01 5.71
N ALA A 205 12.11 -15.22 5.40
CA ALA A 205 11.66 -14.08 6.20
C ALA A 205 11.41 -14.42 7.68
N ARG A 206 11.74 -13.46 8.54
CA ARG A 206 11.69 -13.52 10.01
C ARG A 206 10.86 -12.35 10.57
N PRO A 207 10.41 -12.43 11.83
CA PRO A 207 9.82 -11.29 12.52
C PRO A 207 10.72 -10.05 12.44
N GLY A 208 10.16 -8.92 12.02
CA GLY A 208 10.86 -7.66 11.78
C GLY A 208 11.28 -7.40 10.33
N ASP A 209 11.24 -8.39 9.43
CA ASP A 209 11.78 -8.25 8.08
C ASP A 209 10.93 -7.37 7.14
N ILE A 210 11.60 -6.57 6.32
CA ILE A 210 11.02 -5.93 5.12
C ILE A 210 11.39 -6.75 3.88
N LEU A 211 10.36 -7.24 3.16
CA LEU A 211 10.48 -8.07 1.96
C LEU A 211 10.30 -7.19 0.71
N LEU A 212 11.24 -7.28 -0.24
CA LEU A 212 11.18 -6.63 -1.54
C LEU A 212 10.54 -7.55 -2.61
N CYS A 213 9.64 -7.02 -3.41
CA CYS A 213 9.05 -7.63 -4.61
C CYS A 213 8.70 -6.52 -5.62
N HIS A 214 8.41 -6.87 -6.87
CA HIS A 214 8.10 -5.89 -7.92
C HIS A 214 6.79 -6.22 -8.65
N ASP A 215 5.98 -5.22 -8.96
CA ASP A 215 4.85 -5.35 -9.89
C ASP A 215 5.03 -4.54 -11.19
N GLY A 216 5.90 -3.53 -11.22
CA GLY A 216 6.32 -2.86 -12.45
C GLY A 216 7.66 -3.36 -13.01
N GLY A 217 8.09 -2.74 -14.12
CA GLY A 217 9.43 -2.93 -14.69
C GLY A 217 9.63 -4.16 -15.59
N GLY A 218 8.55 -4.74 -16.10
CA GLY A 218 8.58 -5.85 -17.07
C GLY A 218 7.65 -7.01 -16.68
N ASP A 219 7.99 -8.22 -17.10
CA ASP A 219 7.26 -9.44 -16.74
C ASP A 219 7.44 -9.80 -15.25
N ARG A 220 6.32 -9.99 -14.53
CA ARG A 220 6.24 -10.32 -13.10
C ARG A 220 5.43 -11.60 -12.82
N ALA A 221 5.27 -12.47 -13.82
CA ALA A 221 4.62 -13.77 -13.64
C ALA A 221 5.21 -14.56 -12.46
N GLN A 222 6.54 -14.63 -12.36
CA GLN A 222 7.25 -15.35 -11.29
C GLN A 222 7.02 -14.72 -9.90
N THR A 223 6.96 -13.39 -9.80
CA THR A 223 6.63 -12.69 -8.54
C THR A 223 5.22 -13.04 -8.09
N LEU A 224 4.24 -12.91 -8.99
CA LEU A 224 2.85 -13.20 -8.72
C LEU A 224 2.63 -14.68 -8.34
N GLU A 225 3.28 -15.60 -9.05
CA GLU A 225 3.24 -17.03 -8.74
C GLU A 225 3.83 -17.34 -7.36
N SER A 226 4.99 -16.77 -7.04
CA SER A 226 5.64 -16.97 -5.75
C SER A 226 4.80 -16.45 -4.59
N LEU A 227 4.20 -15.26 -4.75
CA LEU A 227 3.32 -14.67 -3.74
C LEU A 227 2.07 -15.54 -3.46
N ARG A 228 1.58 -16.35 -4.41
CA ARG A 228 0.48 -17.31 -4.15
C ARG A 228 0.84 -18.33 -3.08
N ASN A 229 2.11 -18.72 -3.00
CA ASN A 229 2.62 -19.70 -2.05
C ASN A 229 3.12 -19.04 -0.76
N VAL A 230 3.85 -17.93 -0.89
CA VAL A 230 4.50 -17.21 0.23
C VAL A 230 3.48 -16.63 1.20
N LEU A 231 2.48 -15.88 0.73
CA LEU A 231 1.52 -15.19 1.60
C LEU A 231 0.82 -16.13 2.60
N PRO A 232 0.18 -17.25 2.17
CA PRO A 232 -0.45 -18.17 3.11
C PRO A 232 0.57 -18.96 3.95
N ALA A 233 1.80 -19.17 3.47
CA ALA A 233 2.84 -19.85 4.24
C ALA A 233 3.40 -18.98 5.38
N LEU A 234 3.65 -17.69 5.15
CA LEU A 234 4.09 -16.76 6.20
C LEU A 234 2.97 -16.50 7.22
N ASN A 235 1.71 -16.39 6.77
CA ASN A 235 0.55 -16.33 7.67
C ASN A 235 0.45 -17.58 8.58
N ARG A 236 0.65 -18.80 8.05
CA ARG A 236 0.67 -20.04 8.85
C ARG A 236 1.83 -20.12 9.85
N ARG A 237 2.90 -19.34 9.64
CA ARG A 237 4.02 -19.21 10.58
C ARG A 237 3.77 -18.18 11.69
N GLY A 238 2.58 -17.54 11.71
CA GLY A 238 2.21 -16.51 12.69
C GLY A 238 2.72 -15.10 12.38
N LEU A 239 3.40 -14.90 11.24
CA LEU A 239 3.91 -13.58 10.85
C LEU A 239 2.76 -12.66 10.43
N GLN A 240 2.82 -11.40 10.86
CA GLN A 240 1.77 -10.41 10.65
C GLN A 240 2.18 -9.38 9.59
N PHE A 241 1.55 -9.39 8.42
CA PHE A 241 1.82 -8.40 7.40
C PHE A 241 1.30 -7.01 7.78
N VAL A 242 2.19 -6.01 7.76
CA VAL A 242 1.88 -4.60 8.02
C VAL A 242 2.29 -3.69 6.85
N THR A 243 1.62 -2.55 6.77
CA THR A 243 1.96 -1.41 5.90
C THR A 243 2.93 -0.47 6.62
N LEU A 244 3.90 0.10 5.91
CA LEU A 244 4.87 1.07 6.41
C LEU A 244 4.43 2.52 6.16
#